data_AF-A0A495ZI69-F1
#
_entry.id   AF-A0A495ZI69-F1
#
_cell.length_a   1.000
_cell.length_b   1.000
_cell.length_c   1.000
_cell.angle_alpha   90.00
_cell.angle_beta   90.00
_cell.angle_gamma   90.00
#
_symmetry.space_group_name_H-M   'P 1'
#
loop_
_entity.id
_entity.type
_entity.pdbx_description
1 polymer ?
#
loop_
_entity_poly.entity_id
_entity_poly.type
_entity_poly.pdbx_seq_one_letter_code
_entity_poly.pdbx_strand_id
1 'polypeptide(L)'
;MTRIISDQITADGMPDQHVGEAHIQSIEIVDPVYEEPYAACITKKSDGWRGWIPDIPEVKCEAKTRSQLLETLVTKLREALASREEAWDQQLEADIESGKLESLREEALEDIKAGRVIDL
;
A
#
# COMPACT_ATOMS: atom_id res chain seq x y z
N MET A 1 -2.24 51.17 -20.12
CA MET A 1 -2.23 50.37 -21.36
C MET A 1 -3.16 49.20 -21.16
N THR A 2 -4.20 49.15 -21.98
CA THR A 2 -5.39 48.29 -21.88
C THR A 2 -5.15 46.97 -22.58
N ARG A 3 -5.56 45.85 -21.97
CA ARG A 3 -6.36 44.80 -22.65
C ARG A 3 -6.98 43.84 -21.65
N ILE A 4 -8.26 44.10 -21.39
CA ILE A 4 -9.24 43.15 -20.88
C ILE A 4 -9.62 42.27 -22.08
N ILE A 5 -9.64 40.95 -21.90
CA ILE A 5 -10.42 40.06 -22.75
C ILE A 5 -11.40 39.35 -21.83
N SER A 6 -12.64 39.82 -21.88
CA SER A 6 -13.81 39.11 -21.38
C SER A 6 -14.03 37.86 -22.21
N ASP A 7 -14.31 36.74 -21.54
CA ASP A 7 -15.27 35.78 -22.08
C ASP A 7 -16.22 35.39 -20.94
N GLN A 8 -17.48 35.77 -21.13
CA GLN A 8 -18.61 35.45 -20.27
C GLN A 8 -19.31 34.25 -20.92
N ILE A 9 -19.29 33.10 -20.27
CA ILE A 9 -20.24 32.02 -20.55
C ILE A 9 -21.10 31.86 -19.31
N THR A 10 -22.28 32.47 -19.36
CA THR A 10 -23.40 32.19 -18.46
C THR A 10 -23.97 30.82 -18.84
N ALA A 11 -23.82 29.83 -17.97
CA ALA A 11 -24.71 28.68 -17.93
C ALA A 11 -25.41 28.68 -16.57
N ASP A 12 -26.72 28.90 -16.67
CA ASP A 12 -27.74 28.82 -15.64
C ASP A 12 -27.74 27.46 -14.93
N GLY A 13 -27.79 27.48 -13.60
CA GLY A 13 -28.32 26.43 -12.74
C GLY A 13 -27.48 25.18 -12.51
N MET A 14 -26.77 25.12 -11.38
CA MET A 14 -26.77 23.97 -10.43
C MET A 14 -26.20 24.45 -9.08
N PRO A 15 -26.71 23.97 -7.93
CA PRO A 15 -26.09 24.27 -6.65
C PRO A 15 -24.70 23.65 -6.64
N ASP A 16 -23.69 24.51 -6.56
CA ASP A 16 -22.32 24.16 -6.25
C ASP A 16 -22.30 23.48 -4.87
N GLN A 17 -22.45 22.17 -4.86
CA GLN A 17 -21.96 21.37 -3.76
C GLN A 17 -20.44 21.47 -3.84
N HIS A 18 -19.88 22.43 -3.09
CA HIS A 18 -18.53 22.32 -2.57
C HIS A 18 -18.43 20.99 -1.83
N VAL A 19 -18.14 19.91 -2.56
CA VAL A 19 -17.69 18.65 -2.00
C VAL A 19 -16.35 18.99 -1.39
N GLY A 20 -16.37 19.28 -0.08
CA GLY A 20 -15.18 19.66 0.67
C GLY A 20 -14.04 18.72 0.31
N GLU A 21 -12.99 19.29 -0.28
CA GLU A 21 -11.82 18.55 -0.73
C GLU A 21 -11.35 17.67 0.42
N ALA A 22 -11.49 16.35 0.24
CA ALA A 22 -11.05 15.39 1.24
C ALA A 22 -9.52 15.50 1.30
N HIS A 23 -9.01 16.27 2.26
CA HIS A 23 -7.58 16.41 2.45
C HIS A 23 -7.03 15.07 2.94
N ILE A 24 -6.35 14.35 2.03
CA ILE A 24 -5.63 13.13 2.34
C ILE A 24 -4.22 13.53 2.74
N GLN A 25 -3.82 13.13 3.93
CA GLN A 25 -2.47 13.28 4.44
C GLN A 25 -1.75 11.95 4.32
N SER A 26 -0.57 11.96 3.69
CA SER A 26 0.33 10.81 3.68
C SER A 26 1.29 10.92 4.87
N ILE A 27 1.45 9.84 5.60
CA ILE A 27 2.37 9.73 6.73
C ILE A 27 3.15 8.42 6.63
N GLU A 28 4.33 8.39 7.21
CA GLU A 28 5.11 7.17 7.35
C GLU A 28 4.77 6.51 8.69
N ILE A 29 4.47 5.22 8.65
CA ILE A 29 4.32 4.37 9.83
C ILE A 29 5.33 3.24 9.74
N VAL A 30 5.91 2.89 10.89
CA VAL A 30 6.91 1.83 11.01
C VAL A 30 6.38 0.83 12.02
N ASP A 31 6.37 -0.44 11.65
CA ASP A 31 6.16 -1.51 12.62
C ASP A 31 7.50 -1.82 13.33
N PRO A 32 7.54 -1.90 14.67
CA PRO A 32 8.80 -2.14 15.38
C PRO A 32 9.35 -3.57 15.29
N VAL A 33 8.67 -4.51 14.63
CA VAL A 33 9.19 -5.88 14.37
C VAL A 33 9.82 -5.94 12.99
N TYR A 34 9.12 -5.45 11.96
CA TYR A 34 9.60 -5.52 10.57
C TYR A 34 10.45 -4.32 10.14
N GLU A 35 10.45 -3.22 10.91
CA GLU A 35 11.30 -2.02 10.79
C GLU A 35 11.28 -1.29 9.41
N GLU A 36 10.52 -1.79 8.44
CA GLU A 36 10.31 -1.15 7.14
C GLU A 36 9.26 -0.04 7.22
N PRO A 37 9.53 1.15 6.66
CA PRO A 37 8.57 2.26 6.64
C PRO A 37 7.50 2.05 5.56
N TYR A 38 6.24 2.20 5.95
CA TYR A 38 5.09 2.16 5.05
C TYR A 38 4.40 3.51 4.95
N ALA A 39 4.05 3.90 3.72
CA ALA A 39 3.23 5.08 3.48
C ALA A 39 1.76 4.78 3.80
N ALA A 40 1.23 5.39 4.86
CA ALA A 40 -0.19 5.35 5.19
C ALA A 40 -0.88 6.65 4.77
N CYS A 41 -2.04 6.52 4.13
CA CYS A 41 -2.93 7.63 3.83
C CYS A 41 -3.96 7.76 4.94
N ILE A 42 -4.11 8.96 5.49
CA ILE A 42 -5.15 9.28 6.47
C ILE A 42 -6.00 10.46 6.00
N THR A 43 -7.29 10.44 6.30
CA THR A 43 -8.20 11.54 5.99
C THR A 43 -9.17 11.76 7.13
N LYS A 44 -9.48 13.03 7.41
CA LYS A 44 -10.45 13.41 8.42
C LYS A 44 -11.86 13.34 7.82
N LYS A 45 -12.76 12.64 8.50
CA LYS A 45 -14.21 12.58 8.21
C LYS A 45 -14.97 13.45 9.23
N SER A 46 -16.27 13.64 8.99
CA SER A 46 -17.14 14.41 9.90
C SER A 46 -17.21 13.82 11.31
N ASP A 47 -17.15 12.48 11.43
CA ASP A 47 -17.31 11.75 12.69
C ASP A 47 -16.01 11.09 13.21
N GLY A 48 -14.87 11.32 12.53
CA GLY A 48 -13.61 10.69 12.92
C GLY A 48 -12.52 10.74 11.87
N TRP A 49 -11.67 9.72 11.86
CA TRP A 49 -10.53 9.57 10.97
C TRP A 49 -10.59 8.22 10.27
N ARG A 50 -10.22 8.20 9.00
CA ARG A 50 -10.04 6.99 8.20
C ARG A 50 -8.59 6.90 7.75
N GLY A 51 -8.02 5.70 7.79
CA GLY A 51 -6.67 5.46 7.31
C GLY A 51 -6.53 4.11 6.60
N TRP A 52 -5.58 4.05 5.67
CA TRP A 52 -5.23 2.85 4.90
C TRP A 52 -3.78 2.91 4.41
N ILE A 53 -3.22 1.75 4.08
CA ILE A 53 -1.89 1.64 3.47
C ILE A 53 -2.10 1.20 2.00
N PRO A 54 -1.73 2.01 1.00
CA PRO A 54 -1.94 1.65 -0.41
C PRO A 54 -1.21 0.38 -0.83
N ASP A 55 -0.03 0.13 -0.25
CA ASP A 55 0.80 -1.05 -0.52
C ASP A 55 0.15 -2.34 0.02
N ILE A 56 -0.61 -2.21 1.12
CA ILE A 56 -1.23 -3.33 1.83
C ILE A 56 -2.73 -3.01 2.03
N PRO A 57 -3.59 -3.25 1.00
CA PRO A 57 -4.98 -2.79 0.98
C PRO A 57 -5.89 -3.45 2.04
N GLU A 58 -5.46 -4.56 2.63
CA GLU A 58 -6.11 -5.19 3.78
C GLU A 58 -5.97 -4.34 5.06
N VAL A 59 -4.92 -3.53 5.16
CA VAL A 59 -4.68 -2.65 6.31
C VAL A 59 -5.43 -1.34 6.11
N LYS A 60 -6.66 -1.32 6.65
CA LYS A 60 -7.51 -0.13 6.71
C LYS A 60 -8.32 -0.12 8.01
N CYS A 61 -8.57 1.06 8.54
CA CYS A 61 -9.43 1.24 9.71
C CYS A 61 -9.98 2.67 9.82
N GLU A 62 -10.96 2.83 10.70
CA GLU A 62 -11.54 4.11 11.07
C GLU A 62 -11.53 4.22 12.60
N ALA A 63 -11.24 5.42 13.11
CA ALA A 63 -11.19 5.68 14.55
C ALA A 63 -11.65 7.12 14.85
N LYS A 64 -12.11 7.36 16.08
CA LYS A 64 -12.61 8.69 16.48
C LYS A 64 -11.50 9.73 16.57
N THR A 65 -10.29 9.31 16.95
CA THR A 65 -9.12 10.19 17.12
C THR A 65 -8.00 9.76 16.19
N ARG A 66 -7.14 10.72 15.82
CA ARG A 66 -5.96 10.46 14.99
C ARG A 66 -5.03 9.45 15.68
N SER A 67 -4.74 9.61 16.97
CA SER A 67 -3.84 8.71 17.70
C SER A 67 -4.34 7.27 17.69
N GLN A 68 -5.63 7.06 17.99
CA GLN A 68 -6.23 5.72 17.96
C GLN A 68 -6.20 5.12 16.55
N LEU A 69 -6.38 5.94 15.51
CA LEU A 69 -6.22 5.49 14.12
C LEU A 69 -4.81 4.97 13.87
N LEU A 70 -3.78 5.74 14.27
CA LEU A 70 -2.38 5.36 14.05
C LEU A 70 -2.00 4.10 14.81
N GLU A 71 -2.38 3.99 16.09
CA GLU A 71 -2.12 2.79 16.91
C GLU A 71 -2.79 1.54 16.30
N THR A 72 -4.02 1.70 15.81
CA THR A 72 -4.75 0.61 15.15
C THR A 72 -4.13 0.25 13.81
N LEU A 73 -3.69 1.23 13.02
CA LEU A 73 -3.01 1.01 11.74
C LEU A 73 -1.71 0.23 11.93
N VAL A 74 -0.88 0.59 12.92
CA VAL A 74 0.38 -0.12 13.20
C VAL A 74 0.11 -1.56 13.63
N THR A 75 -0.87 -1.77 14.52
CA THR A 75 -1.27 -3.13 14.93
C THR A 75 -1.72 -3.97 13.73
N LYS A 76 -2.60 -3.42 12.88
CA LYS A 76 -3.08 -4.11 11.68
C LYS A 76 -2.00 -4.37 10.65
N LEU A 77 -1.07 -3.43 10.49
CA LEU A 77 0.11 -3.60 9.63
C LEU A 77 0.93 -4.81 10.10
N ARG A 78 1.20 -4.91 11.41
CA ARG A 78 1.89 -6.08 11.96
C ARG A 78 1.17 -7.38 11.66
N GLU A 79 -0.14 -7.43 11.89
CA GLU A 79 -0.93 -8.64 11.65
C GLU A 79 -0.86 -9.08 10.18
N ALA A 80 -0.94 -8.12 9.25
CA ALA A 80 -0.84 -8.38 7.81
C ALA A 80 0.56 -8.88 7.42
N LEU A 81 1.62 -8.25 7.93
CA LEU A 81 3.00 -8.66 7.66
C LEU A 81 3.31 -10.04 8.23
N ALA A 82 2.86 -10.34 9.45
CA ALA A 82 3.02 -11.65 10.07
C ALA A 82 2.26 -12.75 9.32
N SER A 83 1.04 -12.46 8.86
CA SER A 83 0.27 -13.40 8.04
C SER A 83 0.95 -13.67 6.69
N ARG A 84 1.59 -12.65 6.10
CA ARG A 84 2.39 -12.81 4.90
C ARG A 84 3.59 -13.69 5.17
N GLU A 85 4.41 -13.37 6.17
CA GLU A 85 5.58 -14.17 6.59
C GLU A 85 5.21 -15.65 6.78
N GLU A 86 4.14 -15.93 7.54
CA GLU A 86 3.68 -17.30 7.78
C GLU A 86 3.30 -18.03 6.47
N ALA A 87 2.71 -17.33 5.50
CA ALA A 87 2.41 -17.90 4.19
C ALA A 87 3.67 -18.17 3.36
N TRP A 88 4.69 -17.31 3.47
CA TRP A 88 5.99 -17.53 2.81
C TRP A 88 6.72 -18.73 3.41
N ASP A 89 6.73 -18.87 4.74
CA ASP A 89 7.31 -20.03 5.43
C ASP A 89 6.63 -21.34 5.00
N GLN A 90 5.30 -21.40 5.03
CA GLN A 90 4.56 -22.59 4.59
C GLN A 90 4.85 -22.96 3.14
N GLN A 91 4.92 -21.97 2.24
CA GLN A 91 5.23 -22.22 0.84
C GLN A 91 6.67 -22.70 0.66
N LEU A 92 7.61 -22.17 1.43
CA LEU A 92 9.01 -22.60 1.42
C LEU A 92 9.14 -24.05 1.88
N GLU A 93 8.49 -24.43 2.98
CA GLU A 93 8.46 -25.80 3.46
C GLU A 93 7.88 -26.75 2.40
N ALA A 94 6.75 -26.40 1.79
CA ALA A 94 6.17 -27.20 0.71
C ALA A 94 7.07 -27.32 -0.53
N ASP A 95 7.79 -26.26 -0.90
CA ASP A 95 8.75 -26.27 -2.02
C ASP A 95 9.99 -27.14 -1.71
N ILE A 96 10.40 -27.20 -0.43
CA ILE A 96 11.46 -28.11 0.04
C ILE A 96 10.96 -29.56 -0.02
N GLU A 97 9.79 -29.85 0.54
CA GLU A 97 9.23 -31.20 0.60
C GLU A 97 8.92 -31.77 -0.79
N SER A 98 8.44 -30.93 -1.71
CA SER A 98 8.19 -31.32 -3.09
C SER A 98 9.44 -31.53 -3.93
N GLY A 99 10.63 -31.17 -3.41
CA GLY A 99 11.89 -31.23 -4.15
C GLY A 99 11.98 -30.21 -5.30
N LYS A 100 11.09 -29.21 -5.31
CA LYS A 100 11.06 -28.16 -6.34
C LYS A 100 12.37 -27.38 -6.37
N LEU A 101 12.98 -27.13 -5.21
CA LEU A 101 14.29 -26.47 -5.12
C LEU A 101 15.41 -27.30 -5.76
N GLU A 102 15.38 -28.62 -5.63
CA GLU A 102 16.35 -29.52 -6.26
C GLU A 102 16.20 -29.48 -7.78
N SER A 103 14.95 -29.48 -8.27
CA SER A 103 14.63 -29.37 -9.69
C SER A 103 15.11 -28.02 -10.27
N LEU A 104 14.88 -26.92 -9.55
CA LEU A 104 15.37 -25.58 -9.93
C LEU A 104 16.91 -25.54 -9.99
N ARG A 105 17.60 -26.23 -9.07
CA ARG A 105 19.05 -26.38 -9.11
C ARG A 105 19.52 -27.10 -10.38
N GLU A 106 18.87 -28.18 -10.77
CA GLU A 106 19.27 -28.96 -11.95
C GLU A 106 19.08 -28.15 -13.23
N GLU A 107 17.94 -27.47 -13.35
CA GLU A 107 17.65 -26.57 -14.45
C GLU A 107 18.69 -25.44 -14.57
N ALA A 108 18.97 -24.75 -13.47
CA ALA A 108 19.98 -23.69 -13.44
C ALA A 108 21.37 -24.19 -13.86
N LEU A 109 21.74 -25.41 -13.45
CA LEU A 109 23.00 -26.03 -13.84
C LEU A 109 23.06 -26.31 -15.35
N GLU A 110 21.96 -26.78 -15.94
CA GLU A 110 21.88 -27.02 -17.39
C GLU A 110 21.93 -25.71 -18.20
N ASP A 111 21.32 -24.63 -17.70
CA ASP A 111 21.40 -23.31 -18.32
C ASP A 111 22.83 -22.76 -18.30
N ILE A 112 23.53 -22.88 -17.16
CA ILE A 112 24.94 -22.49 -17.06
C ILE A 112 25.80 -23.31 -18.04
N LYS A 113 25.61 -24.64 -18.10
CA LYS A 113 26.34 -25.51 -19.05
C LYS A 113 26.06 -25.14 -20.50
N ALA A 114 24.84 -24.72 -20.81
CA ALA A 114 24.45 -24.29 -22.14
C ALA A 114 24.88 -22.85 -22.48
N GLY A 115 25.54 -22.15 -21.55
CA GLY A 115 25.93 -20.74 -21.71
C GLY A 115 24.74 -19.78 -21.71
N ARG A 116 23.56 -20.22 -21.25
CA ARG A 116 22.35 -19.39 -21.06
C ARG A 116 22.39 -18.73 -19.69
N VAL A 117 23.45 -17.96 -19.42
CA VAL A 117 23.49 -17.11 -18.24
C VAL A 117 22.81 -15.79 -18.58
N ILE A 118 21.77 -15.45 -17.83
CA ILE A 118 21.10 -14.17 -17.91
C ILE A 118 21.95 -13.17 -17.10
N ASP A 119 22.42 -12.11 -17.74
CA ASP A 119 23.01 -10.96 -17.04
C ASP A 119 21.84 -10.19 -16.38
N LEU A 120 21.85 -10.09 -15.06
CA LEU A 120 20.78 -9.46 -14.24
C LEU A 120 21.00 -7.96 -14.05
#